data_AF-A0A0F0CWF7-F1
#
_entry.id   AF-A0A0F0CWF7-F1
#
_cell.length_a   1.000
_cell.length_b   1.000
_cell.length_c   1.000
_cell.angle_alpha   90.00
_cell.angle_beta   90.00
_cell.angle_gamma   90.00
#
_symmetry.space_group_name_H-M   'P 1'
#
loop_
_entity.id
_entity.type
_entity.pdbx_description
1 polymer ?
#
loop_
_entity_poly.entity_id
_entity_poly.type
_entity_poly.pdbx_seq_one_letter_code
_entity_poly.pdbx_strand_id
1 'polypeptide(L)'
;MKSKRYFNITGFCRPEKHYMLDPLRNQSVIFDFIEKEEYFAIHAPRQTGKTTLLHELAHRLNKEGNYISVVFSVESAGYRSITEETANFKIISSLYESCELFISKELWPKK
;
A
#
# COMPACT_ATOMS: atom_id res chain seq x y z
N MET A 1 31.45 -0.94 -4.38
CA MET A 1 31.15 -0.10 -3.18
C MET A 1 29.64 -0.06 -2.99
N LYS A 2 29.11 -0.41 -1.81
CA LYS A 2 27.70 -0.18 -1.48
C LYS A 2 27.47 1.33 -1.46
N SER A 3 26.54 1.85 -2.27
CA SER A 3 26.12 3.25 -2.23
C SER A 3 25.75 3.65 -0.81
N LYS A 4 26.22 4.81 -0.34
CA LYS A 4 25.83 5.35 0.97
C LYS A 4 24.33 5.69 0.92
N ARG A 5 23.57 5.33 1.96
CA ARG A 5 22.15 5.71 2.08
C ARG A 5 22.04 7.24 2.18
N TYR A 6 20.87 7.81 1.83
CA TYR A 6 20.59 9.24 1.93
C TYR A 6 19.16 9.52 2.43
N PHE A 7 18.88 10.73 2.91
CA PHE A 7 17.52 11.13 3.29
C PHE A 7 16.71 11.51 2.05
N ASN A 8 15.55 10.90 1.87
CA ASN A 8 14.61 11.25 0.81
C ASN A 8 13.49 12.13 1.36
N ILE A 9 13.26 13.28 0.72
CA ILE A 9 12.22 14.25 1.11
C ILE A 9 11.07 14.32 0.09
N THR A 10 11.14 13.55 -0.99
CA THR A 10 10.14 13.56 -2.07
C THR A 10 9.71 12.16 -2.48
N GLY A 11 8.42 11.93 -2.64
CA GLY A 11 7.91 10.65 -3.16
C GLY A 11 8.15 9.47 -2.21
N PHE A 12 8.29 8.28 -2.78
CA PHE A 12 8.36 7.02 -2.03
C PHE A 12 9.74 6.74 -1.46
N CYS A 13 9.81 6.37 -0.17
CA CYS A 13 11.03 5.98 0.50
C CYS A 13 11.31 4.48 0.37
N ARG A 14 12.55 4.12 0.04
CA ARG A 14 13.02 2.75 -0.17
C ARG A 14 14.05 2.34 0.88
N PRO A 15 13.80 1.35 1.75
CA PRO A 15 14.69 0.98 2.85
C PRO A 15 16.13 0.62 2.43
N GLU A 16 16.31 0.09 1.22
CA GLU A 16 17.62 -0.26 0.68
C GLU A 16 18.45 0.95 0.24
N LYS A 17 17.80 2.09 -0.07
CA LYS A 17 18.45 3.32 -0.57
C LYS A 17 18.40 4.49 0.42
N HIS A 18 17.40 4.53 1.29
CA HIS A 18 17.08 5.70 2.11
C HIS A 18 17.27 5.46 3.60
N TYR A 19 17.67 6.49 4.33
CA TYR A 19 17.57 6.49 5.78
C TYR A 19 16.10 6.58 6.17
N MET A 20 15.60 5.57 6.88
CA MET A 20 14.19 5.43 7.21
C MET A 20 14.07 4.77 8.59
N LEU A 21 13.15 5.32 9.39
CA LEU A 21 12.64 4.65 10.58
C LEU A 21 11.60 3.62 10.14
N ASP A 22 11.42 2.55 10.92
CA ASP A 22 10.32 1.61 10.70
C ASP A 22 8.97 2.40 10.60
N PRO A 23 8.27 2.32 9.45
CA PRO A 23 6.97 2.95 9.28
C PRO A 23 5.93 2.45 10.28
N LEU A 24 5.97 1.17 10.67
CA LEU A 24 4.98 0.53 11.54
C LEU A 24 5.29 0.71 13.04
N ARG A 25 6.35 1.44 13.39
CA ARG A 25 6.69 1.68 14.80
C ARG A 25 5.53 2.34 15.54
N ASN A 26 5.19 1.79 16.71
CA ASN A 26 4.08 2.27 17.55
C ASN A 26 2.71 2.28 16.83
N GLN A 27 2.52 1.48 15.78
CA GLN A 27 1.25 1.34 15.06
C GLN A 27 0.56 0.00 15.34
N SER A 28 0.74 -0.58 16.54
CA SER A 28 0.15 -1.89 16.90
C SER A 28 -1.37 -1.92 16.73
N VAL A 29 -2.05 -0.79 16.97
CA VAL A 29 -3.50 -0.64 16.82
C VAL A 29 -4.01 -1.00 15.41
N ILE A 30 -3.19 -0.86 14.37
CA ILE A 30 -3.57 -1.26 13.00
C ILE A 30 -3.81 -2.77 12.93
N PHE A 31 -2.98 -3.57 13.60
CA PHE A 31 -3.13 -5.01 13.62
C PHE A 31 -4.38 -5.43 14.40
N ASP A 32 -4.71 -4.74 15.49
CA ASP A 32 -5.95 -4.97 16.23
C ASP A 32 -7.19 -4.73 15.35
N PHE A 33 -7.17 -3.71 14.48
CA PHE A 33 -8.26 -3.46 13.52
C PHE A 33 -8.35 -4.55 12.45
N ILE A 34 -7.19 -5.02 11.94
CA ILE A 34 -7.16 -6.09 10.93
C ILE A 34 -7.70 -7.40 11.52
N GLU A 35 -7.32 -7.76 12.74
CA GLU A 35 -7.82 -8.97 13.41
C GLU A 35 -9.33 -8.93 13.65
N LYS A 36 -9.90 -7.73 13.81
CA LYS A 36 -11.35 -7.52 13.98
C LYS A 36 -12.10 -7.33 12.66
N GLU A 37 -11.41 -7.38 11.52
CA GLU A 37 -11.97 -7.11 10.19
C GLU A 37 -12.60 -5.70 10.08
N GLU A 38 -12.04 -4.72 10.81
CA GLU A 38 -12.53 -3.35 10.86
C GLU A 38 -11.86 -2.44 9.82
N TYR A 39 -12.64 -1.53 9.26
CA TYR A 39 -12.11 -0.45 8.42
C TYR A 39 -11.49 0.64 9.30
N PHE A 40 -10.33 1.15 8.88
CA PHE A 40 -9.68 2.28 9.53
C PHE A 40 -9.21 3.31 8.50
N ALA A 41 -9.06 4.57 8.95
CA ALA A 41 -8.56 5.67 8.14
C ALA A 41 -7.24 6.21 8.71
N ILE A 42 -6.27 6.47 7.85
CA ILE A 42 -4.99 7.08 8.24
C ILE A 42 -5.05 8.59 7.98
N HIS A 43 -5.20 9.37 9.04
CA HIS A 43 -5.17 10.84 8.96
C HIS A 43 -3.76 11.36 9.23
N ALA A 44 -3.13 11.97 8.21
CA ALA A 44 -1.86 12.68 8.38
C ALA A 44 -1.65 13.74 7.27
N PRO A 45 -0.85 14.81 7.52
CA PRO A 45 -0.49 15.80 6.51
C PRO A 45 0.10 15.23 5.21
N ARG A 46 0.14 16.03 4.14
CA ARG A 46 0.77 15.59 2.87
C ARG A 46 2.25 15.25 3.10
N GLN A 47 2.74 14.25 2.36
CA GLN A 47 4.15 13.82 2.38
C GLN A 47 4.69 13.26 3.71
N THR A 48 3.82 12.86 4.64
CA THR A 48 4.22 12.25 5.93
C THR A 48 4.49 10.74 5.89
N GLY A 49 4.55 10.14 4.69
CA GLY A 49 4.85 8.71 4.55
C GLY A 49 3.65 7.76 4.65
N LYS A 50 2.40 8.23 4.54
CA LYS A 50 1.20 7.36 4.53
C LYS A 50 1.28 6.22 3.50
N THR A 51 1.71 6.53 2.28
CA THR A 51 1.90 5.52 1.23
C THR A 51 2.99 4.52 1.62
N THR A 52 4.09 4.99 2.20
CA THR A 52 5.16 4.09 2.68
C THR A 52 4.67 3.19 3.82
N LEU A 53 3.86 3.71 4.74
CA LEU A 53 3.22 2.92 5.80
C LEU A 53 2.35 1.80 5.22
N LEU A 54 1.45 2.12 4.28
CA LEU A 54 0.56 1.12 3.67
C LEU A 54 1.33 0.04 2.90
N HIS A 55 2.36 0.43 2.14
CA HIS A 55 3.19 -0.54 1.43
C HIS A 55 3.94 -1.48 2.39
N GLU A 56 4.55 -0.93 3.45
CA GLU A 56 5.23 -1.74 4.46
C GLU A 56 4.25 -2.67 5.17
N LEU A 57 3.04 -2.19 5.50
CA LEU A 57 1.97 -3.00 6.07
C LEU A 57 1.63 -4.20 5.18
N ALA A 58 1.36 -3.96 3.89
CA ALA A 58 1.04 -5.05 2.96
C ALA A 58 2.19 -6.06 2.81
N HIS A 59 3.43 -5.57 2.69
CA HIS A 59 4.60 -6.46 2.63
C HIS A 59 4.76 -7.28 3.92
N ARG A 60 4.51 -6.68 5.08
CA ARG A 60 4.60 -7.36 6.37
C ARG A 60 3.54 -8.46 6.49
N LEU A 61 2.28 -8.15 6.19
CA LEU A 61 1.18 -9.11 6.22
C LEU A 61 1.40 -10.27 5.25
N ASN A 62 1.84 -9.99 4.02
CA ASN A 62 2.16 -11.02 3.03
C ASN A 62 3.34 -11.91 3.48
N LYS A 63 4.34 -11.32 4.13
CA LYS A 63 5.50 -12.06 4.66
C LYS A 63 5.13 -12.98 5.82
N GLU A 64 4.18 -12.56 6.66
CA GLU A 64 3.67 -13.38 7.76
C GLU A 64 2.78 -14.53 7.27
N GLY A 65 2.18 -14.39 6.07
CA GLY A 65 1.47 -15.47 5.39
C GLY A 65 0.04 -15.71 5.88
N ASN A 66 -0.42 -14.95 6.88
CA ASN A 66 -1.78 -15.02 7.40
C ASN A 66 -2.80 -14.30 6.50
N TYR A 67 -2.34 -13.37 5.67
CA TYR A 67 -3.17 -12.52 4.81
C TYR A 67 -2.58 -12.38 3.41
N ILE A 68 -3.45 -12.09 2.44
CA ILE A 68 -3.08 -11.61 1.12
C ILE A 68 -3.44 -10.12 1.07
N SER A 69 -2.43 -9.28 0.97
CA SER A 69 -2.54 -7.82 1.07
C SER A 69 -2.00 -7.15 -0.18
N VAL A 70 -2.77 -6.22 -0.72
CA VAL A 70 -2.42 -5.43 -1.91
C VAL A 70 -2.82 -3.98 -1.65
N VAL A 71 -1.91 -3.04 -1.94
CA VAL A 71 -2.22 -1.60 -1.92
C VAL A 71 -2.43 -1.13 -3.35
N PHE A 72 -3.58 -0.53 -3.64
CA PHE A 72 -3.91 0.02 -4.96
C PHE A 72 -4.56 1.39 -4.82
N SER A 73 -4.65 2.15 -5.92
CA SER A 73 -5.23 3.50 -5.93
C SER A 73 -6.61 3.50 -6.54
N VAL A 74 -7.54 4.21 -5.90
CA VAL A 74 -8.89 4.48 -6.45
C VAL A 74 -9.04 5.91 -6.97
N GLU A 75 -7.98 6.72 -6.91
CA GLU A 75 -8.03 8.14 -7.27
C GLU A 75 -8.53 8.37 -8.71
N SER A 76 -8.11 7.51 -9.64
CA SER A 76 -8.49 7.63 -11.06
C SER A 76 -9.96 7.35 -11.34
N ALA A 77 -10.67 6.73 -10.39
CA ALA A 77 -12.09 6.41 -10.47
C ALA A 77 -12.99 7.48 -9.83
N GLY A 78 -12.43 8.47 -9.13
CA GLY A 78 -13.19 9.50 -8.42
C GLY A 78 -13.64 10.71 -9.26
N TYR A 79 -13.44 10.70 -10.57
CA TYR A 79 -13.80 11.83 -11.43
C TYR A 79 -15.31 11.87 -11.69
N ARG A 80 -15.93 13.04 -11.52
CA ARG A 80 -17.38 13.21 -11.80
C ARG A 80 -17.76 13.03 -13.27
N SER A 81 -16.79 13.09 -14.17
CA SER A 81 -17.00 13.03 -15.62
C SER A 81 -17.04 11.61 -16.19
N ILE A 82 -16.85 10.57 -15.37
CA ILE A 82 -16.85 9.17 -15.83
C ILE A 82 -18.11 8.44 -15.37
N THR A 83 -18.49 7.42 -16.14
CA THR A 83 -19.58 6.51 -15.76
C THR A 83 -19.15 5.58 -14.62
N GLU A 84 -20.13 5.02 -13.90
CA GLU A 84 -19.89 3.98 -12.89
C GLU A 84 -19.16 2.77 -13.48
N GLU A 85 -19.51 2.37 -14.70
CA GLU A 85 -18.82 1.29 -15.44
C GLU A 85 -17.33 1.61 -15.62
N THR A 86 -17.02 2.84 -16.03
CA THR A 86 -15.62 3.27 -16.20
C THR A 86 -14.89 3.33 -14.86
N ALA A 87 -15.56 3.79 -13.80
CA ALA A 87 -15.00 3.83 -12.46
C ALA A 87 -14.66 2.42 -11.95
N ASN A 88 -15.59 1.48 -12.08
CA ASN A 88 -15.40 0.08 -11.71
C ASN A 88 -14.24 -0.55 -12.50
N PHE A 89 -14.19 -0.33 -13.81
CA PHE A 89 -13.08 -0.81 -14.63
C PHE A 89 -11.73 -0.28 -14.16
N LYS A 90 -11.64 1.01 -13.80
CA LYS A 90 -10.40 1.62 -13.29
C LYS A 90 -9.97 1.06 -11.94
N ILE A 91 -10.92 0.85 -11.02
CA ILE A 91 -10.64 0.25 -9.71
C ILE A 91 -10.09 -1.16 -9.87
N ILE A 92 -10.79 -2.00 -10.66
CA ILE A 92 -10.38 -3.39 -10.90
C ILE A 92 -9.02 -3.44 -11.59
N SER A 93 -8.82 -2.63 -12.63
CA SER A 93 -7.54 -2.54 -13.34
C SER A 93 -6.41 -2.13 -12.40
N SER A 94 -6.61 -1.12 -11.55
CA SER A 94 -5.59 -0.69 -10.58
C SER A 94 -5.24 -1.78 -9.56
N LEU A 95 -6.23 -2.56 -9.10
CA LEU A 95 -6.00 -3.70 -8.22
C LEU A 95 -5.12 -4.76 -8.91
N TYR A 96 -5.45 -5.16 -10.14
CA TYR A 96 -4.69 -6.16 -10.89
C TYR A 96 -3.26 -5.70 -11.18
N GLU A 97 -3.07 -4.45 -11.61
CA GLU A 97 -1.75 -3.85 -11.82
C GLU A 97 -0.93 -3.86 -10.52
N SER A 98 -1.56 -3.57 -9.39
CA SER A 98 -0.88 -3.56 -8.09
C SER A 98 -0.53 -4.97 -7.61
N CYS A 99 -1.27 -6.02 -8.01
CA CYS A 99 -0.94 -7.40 -7.63
C CYS A 99 0.48 -7.79 -8.07
N GLU A 100 0.96 -7.33 -9.23
CA GLU A 100 2.33 -7.54 -9.71
C GLU A 100 3.41 -7.06 -8.73
N LEU A 101 3.09 -6.06 -7.90
CA LEU A 101 4.03 -5.44 -6.98
C LEU A 101 4.05 -6.10 -5.60
N PHE A 102 2.97 -6.78 -5.20
CA PHE A 102 2.79 -7.22 -3.81
C PHE A 102 2.71 -8.74 -3.63
N ILE A 103 2.21 -9.47 -4.63
CA ILE A 103 1.86 -10.89 -4.50
C ILE A 103 2.25 -11.71 -5.74
N SER A 104 2.49 -13.00 -5.55
CA SER A 104 2.80 -13.91 -6.66
C SER A 104 1.55 -14.21 -7.50
N LYS A 105 1.76 -14.64 -8.76
CA LYS A 105 0.66 -14.86 -9.71
C LYS A 105 -0.36 -15.90 -9.25
N GLU A 106 0.04 -16.86 -8.43
CA GLU A 106 -0.86 -17.90 -7.91
C GLU A 106 -1.91 -17.34 -6.94
N LEU A 107 -1.60 -16.19 -6.31
CA LEU A 107 -2.46 -15.51 -5.34
C LEU A 107 -3.33 -14.43 -5.97
N TRP A 108 -3.27 -14.25 -7.29
CA TRP A 108 -4.07 -13.23 -7.96
C TRP A 108 -5.57 -13.54 -7.87
N PRO A 109 -6.42 -12.51 -7.76
CA PRO A 109 -7.86 -12.69 -7.87
C PRO A 109 -8.22 -13.39 -9.18
N LYS A 110 -8.95 -14.50 -9.08
CA LYS A 110 -9.43 -15.22 -10.26
C LYS A 110 -10.38 -14.33 -11.05
N LYS A 111 -10.16 -14.24 -12.36
CA LYS A 111 -11.08 -13.59 -13.29
C LYS A 111 -12.33 -14.42 -13.50
#